data_AF-A0A529ZTN5-F1
#
_entry.id   AF-A0A529ZTN5-F1
#
_cell.length_a   1.000
_cell.length_b   1.000
_cell.length_c   1.000
_cell.angle_alpha   90.00
_cell.angle_beta   90.00
_cell.angle_gamma   90.00
#
_symmetry.space_group_name_H-M   'P 1'
#
loop_
_entity.id
_entity.type
_entity.pdbx_description
1 polymer ?
#
loop_
_entity_poly.entity_id
_entity_poly.type
_entity_poly.pdbx_seq_one_letter_code
_entity_poly.pdbx_strand_id
1 'polypeptide(L)' 'ELLRTASGEEELSFDREDLYTRSVRQFHAAIRGEGQPSATGEDGIWSLASAEAALQSSKTGKAVTIDPQLGSLD' A
#
# COMPACT_ATOMS: atom_id res chain seq x y z
N GLU A 1 11.62 -8.90 -13.70
CA GLU A 1 10.17 -8.97 -14.03
C GLU A 1 10.01 -8.56 -15.48
N LEU A 2 9.02 -9.07 -16.21
CA LEU A 2 8.82 -8.71 -17.61
C LEU A 2 7.75 -7.62 -17.73
N LEU A 3 8.11 -6.46 -18.27
CA LEU A 3 7.19 -5.41 -18.65
C LEU A 3 6.66 -5.69 -20.06
N ARG A 4 5.35 -5.82 -20.21
CA ARG A 4 4.70 -5.99 -21.51
C ARG A 4 4.06 -4.67 -21.97
N THR A 5 4.48 -4.20 -23.13
CA THR A 5 4.01 -2.96 -23.78
C THR A 5 3.51 -3.26 -25.19
N ALA A 6 2.93 -2.27 -25.86
CA ALA A 6 2.60 -2.36 -27.28
C ALA A 6 3.84 -2.62 -28.17
N SER A 7 5.04 -2.25 -27.69
CA SER A 7 6.33 -2.49 -28.35
C SER A 7 6.95 -3.87 -28.06
N GLY A 8 6.33 -4.70 -27.22
CA GLY A 8 6.84 -6.04 -26.88
C GLY A 8 7.15 -6.21 -25.39
N GLU A 9 8.04 -7.14 -25.08
CA GLU A 9 8.45 -7.48 -23.71
C GLU A 9 9.84 -6.92 -23.40
N GLU A 10 10.00 -6.33 -22.22
CA GLU A 10 11.26 -5.81 -21.69
C GLU A 10 11.53 -6.41 -20.32
N GLU A 11 12.77 -6.81 -20.04
CA GLU A 11 13.16 -7.25 -18.70
C GLU A 11 13.50 -6.05 -17.81
N LEU A 12 12.71 -5.86 -16.76
CA LEU A 12 13.00 -4.90 -15.70
C LEU A 12 13.97 -5.52 -14.69
N SER A 13 15.14 -4.90 -14.59
CA SER A 13 16.15 -5.19 -13.56
C SER A 13 15.93 -4.30 -12.33
N PHE A 14 15.96 -4.92 -11.15
CA PHE A 14 15.92 -4.23 -9.86
C PHE A 14 16.61 -5.06 -8.79
N ASP A 15 17.15 -4.36 -7.78
CA ASP A 15 17.74 -5.01 -6.62
C ASP A 15 16.67 -5.77 -5.84
N ARG A 16 16.86 -7.09 -5.72
CA ARG A 16 15.98 -7.93 -4.92
C ARG A 16 16.46 -7.93 -3.48
N GLU A 17 15.64 -7.38 -2.60
CA GLU A 17 15.79 -7.47 -1.14
C GLU A 17 14.58 -8.22 -0.57
N ASP A 18 14.78 -8.97 0.51
CA ASP A 18 13.68 -9.55 1.28
C ASP A 18 12.76 -8.43 1.82
N LEU A 19 11.47 -8.54 1.54
CA LEU A 19 10.51 -7.46 1.82
C LEU A 19 10.32 -7.22 3.32
N TYR A 20 10.43 -8.25 4.14
CA TYR A 20 10.34 -8.12 5.60
C TYR A 20 11.60 -7.46 6.17
N THR A 21 12.77 -7.86 5.70
CA THR A 21 14.06 -7.28 6.06
C THR A 21 14.07 -5.78 5.74
N ARG A 22 13.64 -5.41 4.53
CA ARG A 22 13.45 -4.00 4.14
C ARG A 22 12.50 -3.26 5.08
N SER A 23 11.34 -3.84 5.36
CA SER A 23 10.29 -3.22 6.19
C SER A 23 10.74 -3.00 7.62
N VAL A 24 11.36 -4.00 8.25
CA VAL A 24 11.90 -3.90 9.62
C VAL A 24 13.04 -2.89 9.69
N ARG A 25 13.91 -2.85 8.68
CA ARG A 25 14.99 -1.85 8.58
C ARG A 25 14.45 -0.43 8.51
N GLN A 26 13.40 -0.19 7.71
CA GLN A 26 12.73 1.10 7.63
C GLN A 26 12.02 1.47 8.93
N PHE A 27 11.38 0.51 9.59
CA PHE A 27 10.75 0.72 10.90
C PHE A 27 11.80 1.11 11.96
N HIS A 28 12.93 0.41 12.03
CA HIS A 28 14.04 0.77 12.92
C HIS A 28 14.60 2.17 12.64
N ALA A 29 14.65 2.60 11.37
CA ALA A 29 15.09 3.94 11.00
C ALA A 29 14.08 5.00 11.48
N ALA A 30 12.78 4.76 11.28
CA ALA A 30 11.73 5.63 11.78
C ALA A 30 11.77 5.80 13.32
N ILE A 31 12.05 4.73 14.07
CA ILE A 31 12.25 4.82 15.53
C ILE A 31 13.37 5.80 15.91
N ARG A 32 14.43 5.89 15.10
CA ARG A 32 15.53 6.83 15.31
C ARG A 32 15.26 8.24 14.77
N GLY A 33 14.06 8.50 14.23
CA GLY A 33 13.73 9.75 13.55
C GLY A 33 14.31 9.85 12.13
N GLU A 34 14.75 8.74 11.55
CA GLU A 34 15.37 8.66 10.22
C GLU A 34 14.35 8.09 9.21
N GLY A 35 13.53 8.97 8.62
CA GLY A 35 12.55 8.57 7.61
C GLY A 35 11.25 8.03 8.20
N GLN A 36 10.62 7.07 7.50
CA GLN A 36 9.29 6.54 7.82
C GLN A 36 9.26 5.02 7.65
N PRO A 37 8.32 4.30 8.31
CA PRO A 37 8.12 2.88 8.07
C PRO A 37 7.70 2.59 6.62
N SER A 38 7.76 1.33 6.20
CA SER A 38 7.35 0.92 4.85
C SER A 38 5.88 1.18 4.55
N ALA A 39 5.04 1.17 5.59
CA ALA A 39 3.66 1.63 5.60
C ALA A 39 3.38 2.24 6.99
N THR A 40 2.73 3.39 7.03
CA THR A 40 2.35 4.06 8.29
C THR A 40 1.06 3.48 8.87
N GLY A 41 0.61 4.01 10.01
CA GLY A 41 -0.70 3.66 10.57
C GLY A 41 -1.84 4.13 9.66
N GLU A 42 -1.71 5.32 9.08
CA GLU A 42 -2.67 5.90 8.14
C GLU A 42 -2.81 5.04 6.87
N ASP A 43 -1.70 4.49 6.36
CA ASP A 43 -1.74 3.53 5.24
C ASP A 43 -2.58 2.29 5.58
N GLY A 44 -2.50 1.83 6.84
CA GLY A 44 -3.34 0.75 7.35
C GLY A 44 -4.83 1.09 7.35
N ILE A 45 -5.20 2.30 7.75
CA ILE A 45 -6.58 2.79 7.75
C ILE A 45 -7.11 2.87 6.31
N TRP A 46 -6.30 3.39 5.38
CA TRP A 46 -6.65 3.41 3.95
C TRP A 46 -6.86 2.02 3.36
N SER A 47 -5.99 1.06 3.70
CA SER A 47 -6.12 -0.32 3.24
C SER A 47 -7.42 -0.96 3.74
N LEU A 48 -7.74 -0.76 5.02
CA LEU A 48 -8.97 -1.27 5.62
C LEU A 48 -10.21 -0.66 4.98
N ALA A 49 -10.28 0.67 4.87
CA ALA A 49 -11.42 1.36 4.27
C ALA A 49 -11.64 0.93 2.81
N SER A 50 -10.55 0.69 2.08
CA SER A 50 -10.61 0.17 0.71
C SER A 50 -11.22 -1.24 0.66
N ALA A 51 -10.78 -2.13 1.55
CA ALA A 51 -11.30 -3.49 1.65
C ALA A 51 -12.79 -3.52 2.03
N GLU A 52 -13.20 -2.66 2.96
CA GLU A 52 -14.60 -2.53 3.37
C GLU A 52 -15.48 -2.02 2.23
N ALA A 53 -15.06 -0.96 1.53
CA ALA A 53 -15.80 -0.42 0.38
C ALA A 53 -15.93 -1.45 -0.75
N ALA A 54 -14.87 -2.20 -1.04
CA ALA A 54 -14.90 -3.29 -2.02
C ALA A 54 -15.88 -4.40 -1.61
N LEU A 55 -15.87 -4.79 -0.33
CA LEU A 55 -16.82 -5.78 0.22
C LEU A 55 -18.26 -5.28 0.09
N GLN A 56 -18.55 -4.02 0.42
CA GLN A 56 -19.89 -3.44 0.25
C GLN A 56 -20.30 -3.41 -1.22
N SER A 57 -19.41 -2.93 -2.11
CA SER A 57 -19.64 -2.89 -3.55
C SER A 57 -20.01 -4.26 -4.11
N SER A 58 -19.27 -5.31 -3.73
CA SER A 58 -19.56 -6.69 -4.16
C SER A 58 -20.93 -7.20 -3.72
N LYS A 59 -21.41 -6.77 -2.55
CA LYS A 59 -22.72 -7.17 -2.01
C LYS A 59 -23.87 -6.42 -2.69
N THR A 60 -23.65 -5.16 -3.06
CA THR A 60 -24.71 -4.28 -3.58
C THR A 60 -24.73 -4.15 -5.11
N GLY A 61 -23.65 -4.53 -5.79
CA GLY A 61 -23.46 -4.30 -7.22
C GLY A 61 -23.38 -2.82 -7.60
N LYS A 62 -22.96 -1.95 -6.66
CA LYS A 62 -22.93 -0.49 -6.83
C LYS A 62 -21.55 0.04 -6.50
N ALA A 63 -21.16 1.13 -7.13
CA ALA A 63 -19.97 1.88 -6.72
C ALA A 63 -20.15 2.39 -5.27
N VAL A 64 -19.12 2.20 -4.46
CA VAL A 64 -19.06 2.63 -3.05
C VAL A 64 -17.82 3.52 -2.89
N THR A 65 -17.99 4.69 -2.27
CA THR A 65 -16.88 5.59 -1.94
C THR A 65 -15.98 4.96 -0.88
N ILE A 66 -14.67 5.03 -1.08
CA ILE A 66 -13.68 4.70 -0.05
C ILE A 66 -13.52 5.92 0.84
N ASP A 67 -13.84 5.78 2.12
CA ASP A 67 -13.72 6.86 3.11
C ASP A 67 -12.99 6.35 4.36
N PRO A 68 -11.71 6.73 4.56
CA PRO A 68 -10.91 6.33 5.72
C PRO A 68 -11.20 7.17 6.97
N GLN A 69 -12.04 8.22 6.89
CA GLN A 69 -12.43 9.09 8.01
C GLN A 69 -11.27 9.67 8.84
N LEU A 70 -10.08 9.83 8.25
CA LEU A 70 -8.88 10.28 8.98
C LEU A 70 -9.02 11.70 9.58
N GLY A 71 -9.88 12.56 9.00
CA GLY A 71 -10.13 13.93 9.49
C GLY A 71 -11.14 14.05 10.63
N SER A 72 -11.68 12.93 11.16
CA SER A 72 -12.56 12.93 12.34
C SER A 72 -11.85 12.51 13.64
N LEU A 73 -10.54 12.26 13.58
CA LEU A 73 -9.70 11.84 14.70
C LEU A 73 -9.02 13.00 15.45
N ASP A 74 -9.31 14.25 15.06
CA ASP A 74 -8.82 15.48 15.70
C ASP A 74 -9.77 16.00 16.82
#